data_AF-A0A4U8QAS7-F1
#
_entry.id   AF-A0A4U8QAS7-F1
#
_cell.length_a   1.000
_cell.length_b   1.000
_cell.length_c   1.000
_cell.angle_alpha   90.00
_cell.angle_beta   90.00
_cell.angle_gamma   90.00
#
_symmetry.space_group_name_H-M   'P 1'
#
loop_
_entity.id
_entity.type
_entity.pdbx_description
1 polymer ?
#
loop_
_entity_poly.entity_id
_entity_poly.type
_entity_poly.pdbx_seq_one_letter_code
_entity_poly.pdbx_strand_id
1 'polypeptide(L)'
;MKKAAVSQVQNTRYLPLPKKEVQYWKTSDLCRHFGIHCSLQKEGARIAEKLFRRFAVLYQLPQDYGNVASKAYLLQDIHKGVLETAKISQAGDIILTHPLKSLTEEKNRLLAATISCVNSESPLEKAVKFSMKSAGLSVEQGRSLRFLAESVVQARQQVMQQQDSGKGGKRESGRYPSDNFCQKLSEYVAIQIQEITRLSSNSKDLSKPEVIHDIRVAFRRLLSLSVIFSGYMNDRWQQECILKLKENLKILGSLRDLDIMQEKCVYFLKKSGYTIKEIPVLWKMIGETRDSRLSEVNRHCSSIAYETFLRDMESYLETGVCRPVLKKAAKVMIFQNRQVLEVSLLQCYMQLKAYDEWINGLIVPEPVLHQMRIAFKNMRYVLDFFREESGEKGEKLMESCTWFQTVIGDLHDETVLIDRMEHQLKNLKIQGAGKKELRIVKSFINFSREERMALLAVFRKRWKKFAGEGL
;
A
#
# COMPACT_ATOMS: atom_id res chain seq x y z
N MET A 1 -42.26 -44.54 -23.20
CA MET A 1 -41.96 -43.62 -22.08
C MET A 1 -40.79 -44.18 -21.28
N LYS A 2 -39.54 -43.73 -21.54
CA LYS A 2 -38.34 -44.15 -20.80
C LYS A 2 -38.00 -43.07 -19.76
N LYS A 3 -37.89 -43.49 -18.49
CA LYS A 3 -37.62 -42.66 -17.32
C LYS A 3 -36.33 -41.86 -17.51
N ALA A 4 -36.46 -40.54 -17.53
CA ALA A 4 -35.36 -39.58 -17.47
C ALA A 4 -35.21 -39.03 -16.05
N ALA A 5 -33.97 -38.59 -15.78
CA ALA A 5 -33.55 -37.68 -14.71
C ALA A 5 -33.35 -38.28 -13.30
N VAL A 6 -32.10 -38.71 -13.07
CA VAL A 6 -31.43 -38.58 -11.77
C VAL A 6 -31.54 -37.11 -11.33
N SER A 7 -32.21 -36.86 -10.21
CA SER A 7 -32.32 -35.54 -9.62
C SER A 7 -30.96 -35.11 -9.05
N GLN A 8 -30.14 -34.45 -9.87
CA GLN A 8 -29.13 -33.54 -9.34
C GLN A 8 -29.89 -32.45 -8.59
N VAL A 9 -29.72 -32.40 -7.27
CA VAL A 9 -30.24 -31.31 -6.44
C VAL A 9 -29.62 -30.02 -6.97
N GLN A 10 -30.36 -29.30 -7.81
CA GLN A 10 -29.96 -27.98 -8.29
C GLN A 10 -29.95 -27.07 -7.07
N ASN A 11 -28.76 -26.66 -6.65
CA ASN A 11 -28.63 -25.67 -5.61
C ASN A 11 -29.26 -24.37 -6.12
N THR A 12 -30.42 -24.01 -5.58
CA THR A 12 -31.24 -22.85 -5.98
C THR A 12 -30.53 -21.51 -5.82
N ARG A 13 -29.34 -21.48 -5.20
CA ARG A 13 -28.48 -20.30 -5.08
C ARG A 13 -27.55 -20.04 -6.27
N TYR A 14 -27.35 -21.00 -7.17
CA TYR A 14 -26.43 -20.85 -8.31
C TYR A 14 -27.16 -21.10 -9.63
N LEU A 15 -27.15 -20.09 -10.51
CA LEU A 15 -27.74 -20.18 -11.84
C LEU A 15 -26.68 -20.66 -12.85
N PRO A 16 -26.86 -21.83 -13.49
CA PRO A 16 -25.88 -22.35 -14.43
C PRO A 16 -25.87 -21.52 -15.72
N LEU A 17 -24.67 -21.17 -16.20
CA LEU A 17 -24.49 -20.55 -17.51
C LEU A 17 -24.42 -21.63 -18.61
N PRO A 18 -24.85 -21.34 -19.85
CA PRO A 18 -24.63 -22.23 -20.99
C PRO A 18 -23.14 -22.56 -21.16
N LYS A 19 -22.80 -23.84 -21.39
CA LYS A 19 -21.39 -24.28 -21.46
C LYS A 19 -20.53 -23.50 -22.46
N LYS A 20 -21.13 -22.99 -23.53
CA LYS A 20 -20.46 -22.19 -24.56
C LYS A 20 -20.09 -20.77 -24.10
N GLU A 21 -20.69 -20.29 -23.01
CA GLU A 21 -20.46 -18.95 -22.45
C GLU A 21 -19.50 -18.94 -21.26
N VAL A 22 -19.12 -20.12 -20.75
CA VAL A 22 -18.22 -20.26 -19.60
C VAL A 22 -16.79 -19.93 -20.03
N GLN A 23 -16.22 -18.88 -19.44
CA GLN A 23 -14.82 -18.50 -19.64
C GLN A 23 -13.93 -19.23 -18.64
N TYR A 24 -13.02 -20.05 -19.15
CA TYR A 24 -12.05 -20.80 -18.35
C TYR A 24 -10.71 -20.06 -18.21
N TRP A 25 -10.13 -20.12 -17.01
CA TRP A 25 -8.93 -19.38 -16.63
C TRP A 25 -7.70 -20.29 -16.51
N LYS A 26 -6.52 -19.82 -16.93
CA LYS A 26 -5.28 -20.49 -16.53
C LYS A 26 -5.03 -20.20 -15.04
N THR A 27 -4.46 -21.16 -14.30
CA THR A 27 -4.17 -20.94 -12.87
C THR A 27 -3.22 -19.76 -12.64
N SER A 28 -2.21 -19.59 -13.49
CA SER A 28 -1.28 -18.46 -13.41
C SER A 28 -2.00 -17.13 -13.57
N ASP A 29 -2.96 -17.06 -14.48
CA ASP A 29 -3.71 -15.85 -14.77
C ASP A 29 -4.69 -15.57 -13.62
N LEU A 30 -5.30 -16.61 -13.02
CA LEU A 30 -6.17 -16.47 -11.86
C LEU A 30 -5.42 -16.04 -10.59
N CYS A 31 -4.27 -16.66 -10.28
CA CYS A 31 -3.40 -16.22 -9.18
C CYS A 31 -3.05 -14.73 -9.37
N ARG A 32 -2.59 -14.35 -10.56
CA ARG A 32 -2.20 -12.97 -10.89
C ARG A 32 -3.40 -12.01 -10.75
N HIS A 33 -4.58 -12.44 -11.20
CA HIS A 33 -5.81 -11.66 -11.16
C HIS A 33 -6.23 -11.30 -9.72
N PHE A 34 -6.04 -12.22 -8.77
CA PHE A 34 -6.36 -12.01 -7.36
C PHE A 34 -5.15 -11.61 -6.49
N GLY A 35 -4.01 -11.26 -7.10
CA GLY A 35 -2.81 -10.82 -6.36
C GLY A 35 -2.13 -11.93 -5.53
N ILE A 36 -2.39 -13.19 -5.86
CA ILE A 36 -1.81 -14.35 -5.16
C ILE A 36 -0.41 -14.61 -5.71
N HIS A 37 0.60 -14.49 -4.84
CA HIS A 37 1.98 -14.80 -5.19
C HIS A 37 2.22 -16.32 -5.26
N CYS A 38 1.92 -16.96 -6.40
CA CYS A 38 2.05 -18.42 -6.50
C CYS A 38 3.50 -18.92 -6.21
N SER A 39 4.54 -18.08 -6.40
CA SER A 39 5.95 -18.45 -6.14
C SER A 39 6.23 -18.78 -4.68
N LEU A 40 5.57 -18.11 -3.74
CA LEU A 40 5.70 -18.35 -2.30
C LEU A 40 4.95 -19.61 -1.86
N GLN A 41 3.96 -20.04 -2.65
CA GLN A 41 3.08 -21.18 -2.31
C GLN A 41 3.40 -22.45 -3.11
N LYS A 42 4.40 -22.44 -4.01
CA LYS A 42 4.76 -23.60 -4.84
C LYS A 42 5.13 -24.84 -4.03
N GLU A 43 5.91 -24.67 -2.96
CA GLU A 43 6.36 -25.81 -2.15
C GLU A 43 5.20 -26.41 -1.36
N GLY A 44 4.38 -25.58 -0.71
CA GLY A 44 3.16 -26.03 -0.03
C GLY A 44 2.16 -26.71 -0.98
N ALA A 45 2.02 -26.21 -2.21
CA ALA A 45 1.19 -26.85 -3.24
C ALA A 45 1.73 -28.22 -3.67
N ARG A 46 3.06 -28.39 -3.72
CA ARG A 46 3.71 -29.69 -4.01
C ARG A 46 3.54 -30.67 -2.86
N ILE A 47 3.63 -30.19 -1.62
CA ILE A 47 3.40 -30.99 -0.41
C ILE A 47 1.93 -31.47 -0.38
N ALA A 48 0.97 -30.57 -0.59
CA ALA A 48 -0.45 -30.90 -0.62
C ALA A 48 -0.77 -31.99 -1.67
N GLU A 49 -0.21 -31.87 -2.88
CA GLU A 49 -0.36 -32.90 -3.93
C GLU A 49 0.22 -34.26 -3.50
N LYS A 50 1.43 -34.29 -2.93
CA LYS A 50 2.07 -35.54 -2.47
C LYS A 50 1.29 -36.20 -1.34
N LEU A 51 0.81 -35.42 -0.38
CA LEU A 51 -0.01 -35.91 0.74
C LEU A 51 -1.30 -36.53 0.21
N PHE A 52 -1.99 -35.85 -0.70
CA PHE A 52 -3.21 -36.40 -1.28
C PHE A 52 -2.96 -37.70 -2.05
N ARG A 53 -1.89 -37.78 -2.86
CA ARG A 53 -1.55 -39.02 -3.59
C ARG A 53 -1.32 -40.21 -2.64
N ARG A 54 -0.73 -39.98 -1.46
CA ARG A 54 -0.57 -41.02 -0.42
C ARG A 54 -1.92 -41.46 0.16
N PHE A 55 -2.79 -40.51 0.49
CA PHE A 55 -4.15 -40.82 0.93
C PHE A 55 -4.94 -41.59 -0.14
N ALA A 56 -4.76 -41.24 -1.41
CA ALA A 56 -5.44 -41.92 -2.50
C ALA A 56 -5.05 -43.41 -2.63
N VAL A 57 -3.79 -43.76 -2.38
CA VAL A 57 -3.35 -45.17 -2.32
C VAL A 57 -3.95 -45.89 -1.11
N LEU A 58 -3.86 -45.28 0.08
CA LEU A 58 -4.28 -45.91 1.33
C LEU A 58 -5.80 -46.14 1.40
N TYR A 59 -6.58 -45.21 0.85
CA TYR A 59 -8.04 -45.21 0.95
C TYR A 59 -8.73 -45.52 -0.39
N GLN A 60 -7.98 -46.01 -1.39
CA GLN A 60 -8.49 -46.40 -2.71
C GLN A 60 -9.28 -45.27 -3.41
N LEU A 61 -8.76 -44.04 -3.40
CA LEU A 61 -9.36 -42.86 -4.03
C LEU A 61 -8.75 -42.59 -5.42
N PRO A 62 -9.41 -41.81 -6.28
CA PRO A 62 -8.84 -41.38 -7.56
C PRO A 62 -7.56 -40.56 -7.36
N GLN A 63 -6.43 -41.05 -7.87
CA GLN A 63 -5.13 -40.38 -7.74
C GLN A 63 -5.02 -39.09 -8.57
N ASP A 64 -5.88 -38.94 -9.57
CA ASP A 64 -5.91 -37.82 -10.51
C ASP A 64 -6.44 -36.51 -9.89
N TYR A 65 -6.91 -36.55 -8.63
CA TYR A 65 -7.25 -35.37 -7.84
C TYR A 65 -6.05 -34.73 -7.10
N GLY A 66 -4.85 -35.28 -7.23
CA GLY A 66 -3.63 -34.64 -6.68
C GLY A 66 -3.43 -33.20 -7.22
N ASN A 67 -3.81 -32.95 -8.48
CA ASN A 67 -3.78 -31.61 -9.05
C ASN A 67 -4.81 -30.66 -8.41
N VAL A 68 -5.96 -31.16 -7.94
CA VAL A 68 -6.97 -30.38 -7.20
C VAL A 68 -6.40 -29.95 -5.84
N ALA A 69 -5.72 -30.85 -5.12
CA ALA A 69 -5.06 -30.53 -3.85
C ALA A 69 -4.01 -29.41 -4.03
N SER A 70 -3.18 -29.51 -5.07
CA SER A 70 -2.20 -28.49 -5.42
C SER A 70 -2.84 -27.12 -5.66
N LYS A 71 -3.90 -27.07 -6.49
CA LYS A 71 -4.63 -25.83 -6.80
C LYS A 71 -5.40 -25.29 -5.60
N ALA A 72 -5.93 -26.16 -4.75
CA ALA A 72 -6.64 -25.78 -3.54
C ALA A 72 -5.70 -25.07 -2.57
N TYR A 73 -4.48 -25.58 -2.39
CA TYR A 73 -3.47 -24.91 -1.58
C TYR A 73 -3.09 -23.54 -2.15
N LEU A 74 -2.86 -23.45 -3.46
CA LEU A 74 -2.51 -22.19 -4.12
C LEU A 74 -3.60 -21.11 -4.03
N LEU A 75 -4.87 -21.51 -3.98
CA LEU A 75 -6.01 -20.60 -4.08
C LEU A 75 -6.82 -20.54 -2.77
N GLN A 76 -6.34 -21.15 -1.69
CA GLN A 76 -7.08 -21.26 -0.42
C GLN A 76 -7.50 -19.90 0.12
N ASP A 77 -6.66 -18.88 -0.04
CA ASP A 77 -6.90 -17.54 0.50
C ASP A 77 -7.44 -16.54 -0.55
N ILE A 78 -7.95 -17.02 -1.70
CA ILE A 78 -8.41 -16.18 -2.83
C ILE A 78 -9.51 -15.15 -2.48
N HIS A 79 -10.21 -15.37 -1.36
CA HIS A 79 -11.29 -14.52 -0.85
C HIS A 79 -10.82 -13.47 0.17
N LYS A 80 -9.61 -13.60 0.72
CA LYS A 80 -9.09 -12.62 1.69
C LYS A 80 -8.91 -11.27 0.98
N GLY A 81 -9.43 -10.21 1.58
CA GLY A 81 -9.40 -8.85 1.03
C GLY A 81 -10.44 -8.53 -0.05
N VAL A 82 -11.38 -9.46 -0.35
CA VAL A 82 -12.35 -9.33 -1.45
C VAL A 82 -13.64 -8.60 -1.07
N LEU A 83 -14.19 -8.79 0.15
CA LEU A 83 -15.48 -8.20 0.58
C LEU A 83 -15.49 -7.80 2.07
N GLU A 84 -16.23 -6.75 2.43
CA GLU A 84 -16.33 -6.15 3.79
C GLU A 84 -16.81 -7.12 4.88
N THR A 85 -17.65 -8.10 4.53
CA THR A 85 -18.07 -9.18 5.43
C THR A 85 -17.66 -10.50 4.81
N ALA A 86 -16.50 -11.02 5.20
CA ALA A 86 -16.03 -12.33 4.75
C ALA A 86 -16.97 -13.42 5.26
N LYS A 87 -17.91 -13.87 4.42
CA LYS A 87 -18.57 -15.17 4.64
C LYS A 87 -17.66 -16.22 4.01
N ILE A 88 -17.29 -17.20 4.81
CA ILE A 88 -16.43 -18.36 4.50
C ILE A 88 -16.75 -19.06 3.16
N SER A 89 -18.01 -19.00 2.70
CA SER A 89 -18.43 -19.63 1.44
C SER A 89 -17.89 -18.95 0.16
N GLN A 90 -17.43 -17.70 0.25
CA GLN A 90 -17.12 -16.85 -0.90
C GLN A 90 -15.89 -17.31 -1.70
N ALA A 91 -14.94 -18.00 -1.05
CA ALA A 91 -13.75 -18.53 -1.70
C ALA A 91 -14.09 -19.59 -2.77
N GLY A 92 -15.04 -20.48 -2.45
CA GLY A 92 -15.56 -21.44 -3.41
C GLY A 92 -16.35 -20.78 -4.53
N ASP A 93 -17.12 -19.74 -4.22
CA ASP A 93 -17.89 -18.97 -5.21
C ASP A 93 -17.00 -18.29 -6.26
N ILE A 94 -15.83 -17.78 -5.85
CA ILE A 94 -14.84 -17.21 -6.78
C ILE A 94 -14.34 -18.29 -7.76
N ILE A 95 -14.07 -19.51 -7.31
CA ILE A 95 -13.64 -20.60 -8.20
C ILE A 95 -14.76 -21.02 -9.16
N LEU A 96 -16.00 -21.09 -8.69
CA LEU A 96 -17.14 -21.46 -9.54
C LEU A 96 -17.42 -20.41 -10.62
N THR A 97 -17.15 -19.14 -10.35
CA THR A 97 -17.24 -18.05 -11.33
C THR A 97 -16.01 -17.93 -12.23
N HIS A 98 -14.86 -18.47 -11.82
CA HIS A 98 -13.60 -18.42 -12.55
C HIS A 98 -12.97 -19.82 -12.67
N PRO A 99 -13.63 -20.76 -13.37
CA PRO A 99 -13.19 -22.15 -13.42
C PRO A 99 -11.84 -22.28 -14.12
N LEU A 100 -10.97 -23.14 -13.60
CA LEU A 100 -9.65 -23.38 -14.16
C LEU A 100 -9.74 -24.24 -15.43
N LYS A 101 -9.12 -23.76 -16.51
CA LYS A 101 -8.98 -24.45 -17.80
C LYS A 101 -8.26 -25.79 -17.69
N SER A 102 -7.36 -25.93 -16.71
CA SER A 102 -6.60 -27.16 -16.46
C SER A 102 -7.41 -28.26 -15.76
N LEU A 103 -8.64 -27.97 -15.32
CA LEU A 103 -9.48 -28.88 -14.56
C LEU A 103 -10.82 -29.09 -15.28
N THR A 104 -11.39 -30.29 -15.14
CA THR A 104 -12.74 -30.58 -15.61
C THR A 104 -13.77 -29.81 -14.78
N GLU A 105 -15.02 -29.73 -15.24
CA GLU A 105 -16.11 -29.09 -14.49
C GLU A 105 -16.27 -29.73 -13.09
N GLU A 106 -16.19 -31.06 -13.03
CA GLU A 106 -16.18 -31.83 -11.78
C GLU A 106 -15.03 -31.42 -10.85
N LYS A 107 -13.80 -31.38 -11.37
CA LYS A 107 -12.62 -31.00 -10.59
C LYS A 107 -12.66 -29.54 -10.13
N ASN A 108 -13.27 -28.64 -10.91
CA ASN A 108 -13.49 -27.25 -10.49
C ASN A 108 -14.52 -27.14 -9.35
N ARG A 109 -15.60 -27.93 -9.38
CA ARG A 109 -16.55 -28.00 -8.26
C ARG A 109 -15.90 -28.59 -7.00
N LEU A 110 -15.07 -29.61 -7.16
CA LEU A 110 -14.34 -30.23 -6.06
C LEU A 110 -13.28 -29.29 -5.46
N LEU A 111 -12.60 -28.51 -6.31
CA LEU A 111 -11.69 -27.44 -5.90
C LEU A 111 -12.43 -26.38 -5.08
N ALA A 112 -13.55 -25.87 -5.58
CA ALA A 112 -14.36 -24.88 -4.89
C ALA A 112 -14.81 -25.39 -3.51
N ALA A 113 -15.33 -26.62 -3.45
CA ALA A 113 -15.76 -27.25 -2.19
C ALA A 113 -14.59 -27.44 -1.21
N THR A 114 -13.41 -27.84 -1.71
CA THR A 114 -12.20 -28.04 -0.89
C THR A 114 -11.77 -26.72 -0.26
N ILE A 115 -11.72 -25.65 -1.04
CA ILE A 115 -11.35 -24.31 -0.54
C ILE A 115 -12.38 -23.81 0.48
N SER A 116 -13.68 -24.02 0.25
CA SER A 116 -14.71 -23.69 1.23
C SER A 116 -14.56 -24.48 2.54
N CYS A 117 -14.15 -25.76 2.48
CA CYS A 117 -13.89 -26.57 3.67
C CYS A 117 -12.65 -26.09 4.44
N VAL A 118 -11.56 -25.77 3.74
CA VAL A 118 -10.29 -25.34 4.35
C VAL A 118 -10.43 -24.01 5.10
N ASN A 119 -11.31 -23.12 4.63
CA ASN A 119 -11.54 -21.82 5.26
C ASN A 119 -12.67 -21.82 6.31
N SER A 120 -13.27 -22.97 6.59
CA SER A 120 -14.38 -23.08 7.55
C SER A 120 -13.90 -23.02 9.00
N GLU A 121 -14.58 -22.21 9.81
CA GLU A 121 -14.43 -22.16 11.28
C GLU A 121 -15.01 -23.41 11.98
N SER A 122 -15.89 -24.14 11.31
CA SER A 122 -16.45 -25.41 11.84
C SER A 122 -15.49 -26.58 11.65
N PRO A 123 -15.52 -27.59 12.56
CA PRO A 123 -14.75 -28.82 12.41
C PRO A 123 -14.92 -29.44 11.02
N LEU A 124 -13.82 -29.98 10.47
CA LEU A 124 -13.74 -30.41 9.07
C LEU A 124 -14.88 -31.36 8.66
N GLU A 125 -15.29 -32.27 9.54
CA GLU A 125 -16.39 -33.21 9.27
C GLU A 125 -17.74 -32.51 9.06
N LYS A 126 -18.02 -31.44 9.80
CA LYS A 126 -19.22 -30.61 9.62
C LYS A 126 -19.12 -29.77 8.35
N ALA A 127 -17.93 -29.24 8.05
CA ALA A 127 -17.68 -28.45 6.84
C ALA A 127 -17.84 -29.29 5.56
N VAL A 128 -17.32 -30.52 5.54
CA VAL A 128 -17.48 -31.45 4.41
C VAL A 128 -18.95 -31.79 4.17
N LYS A 129 -19.72 -32.08 5.24
CA LYS A 129 -21.15 -32.37 5.14
C LYS A 129 -21.97 -31.19 4.59
N PHE A 130 -21.59 -29.96 4.94
CA PHE A 130 -22.22 -28.75 4.40
C PHE A 130 -21.86 -28.51 2.92
N SER A 131 -20.57 -28.60 2.58
CA SER A 131 -20.08 -28.43 1.20
C SER A 131 -20.60 -29.50 0.23
N MET A 132 -20.81 -30.73 0.71
CA MET A 132 -21.44 -31.79 -0.11
C MET A 132 -22.87 -31.42 -0.50
N LYS A 133 -23.64 -30.85 0.43
CA LYS A 133 -25.03 -30.43 0.18
C LYS A 133 -25.11 -29.21 -0.74
N SER A 134 -24.17 -28.27 -0.63
CA SER A 134 -24.17 -27.05 -1.46
C SER A 134 -23.57 -27.27 -2.85
N ALA A 135 -22.55 -28.11 -3.02
CA ALA A 135 -21.88 -28.31 -4.31
C ALA A 135 -22.51 -29.42 -5.18
N GLY A 136 -23.52 -30.14 -4.67
CA GLY A 136 -24.21 -31.21 -5.39
C GLY A 136 -23.29 -32.40 -5.70
N LEU A 137 -22.39 -32.74 -4.78
CA LEU A 137 -21.38 -33.80 -4.94
C LEU A 137 -21.95 -35.19 -4.60
N SER A 138 -21.45 -36.23 -5.26
CA SER A 138 -21.78 -37.63 -4.98
C SER A 138 -21.16 -38.12 -3.66
N VAL A 139 -21.62 -39.28 -3.16
CA VAL A 139 -21.10 -39.90 -1.93
C VAL A 139 -19.61 -40.24 -2.06
N GLU A 140 -19.16 -40.68 -3.24
CA GLU A 140 -17.74 -40.96 -3.51
C GLU A 140 -16.90 -39.68 -3.54
N GLN A 141 -17.40 -38.61 -4.15
CA GLN A 141 -16.75 -37.30 -4.16
C GLN A 141 -16.64 -36.70 -2.75
N GLY A 142 -17.61 -36.98 -1.87
CA GLY A 142 -17.56 -36.61 -0.46
C GLY A 142 -16.40 -37.24 0.31
N ARG A 143 -16.07 -38.51 0.02
CA ARG A 143 -14.89 -39.18 0.60
C ARG A 143 -13.61 -38.53 0.11
N SER A 144 -13.48 -38.25 -1.19
CA SER A 144 -12.31 -37.56 -1.75
C SER A 144 -12.16 -36.12 -1.22
N LEU A 145 -13.26 -35.38 -1.03
CA LEU A 145 -13.27 -34.02 -0.51
C LEU A 145 -12.64 -33.91 0.88
N ARG A 146 -12.94 -34.86 1.78
CA ARG A 146 -12.35 -34.90 3.13
C ARG A 146 -10.83 -34.95 3.05
N PHE A 147 -10.29 -35.93 2.31
CA PHE A 147 -8.84 -36.12 2.19
C PHE A 147 -8.15 -35.01 1.39
N LEU A 148 -8.85 -34.37 0.44
CA LEU A 148 -8.36 -33.17 -0.23
C LEU A 148 -8.17 -32.01 0.76
N ALA A 149 -9.18 -31.73 1.59
CA ALA A 149 -9.08 -30.69 2.59
C ALA A 149 -8.02 -31.00 3.66
N GLU A 150 -7.95 -32.25 4.16
CA GLU A 150 -6.92 -32.70 5.10
C GLU A 150 -5.50 -32.52 4.52
N SER A 151 -5.30 -32.83 3.23
CA SER A 151 -4.00 -32.66 2.58
C SER A 151 -3.54 -31.20 2.52
N VAL A 152 -4.47 -30.26 2.30
CA VAL A 152 -4.17 -28.82 2.26
C VAL A 152 -3.87 -28.28 3.66
N VAL A 153 -4.64 -28.70 4.67
CA VAL A 153 -4.42 -28.30 6.08
C VAL A 153 -3.08 -28.83 6.60
N GLN A 154 -2.75 -30.09 6.34
CA GLN A 154 -1.46 -30.68 6.76
C GLN A 154 -0.28 -30.05 6.03
N ALA A 155 -0.42 -29.74 4.74
CA ALA A 155 0.61 -29.00 4.00
C ALA A 155 0.85 -27.61 4.59
N ARG A 156 -0.20 -26.92 5.07
CA ARG A 156 -0.09 -25.60 5.71
C ARG A 156 0.71 -25.71 7.00
N GLN A 157 0.41 -26.70 7.84
CA GLN A 157 1.14 -26.97 9.09
C GLN A 157 2.62 -27.30 8.85
N GLN A 158 2.94 -28.10 7.83
CA GLN A 158 4.32 -28.46 7.49
C GLN A 158 5.14 -27.27 6.98
N VAL A 159 4.55 -26.40 6.16
CA VAL A 159 5.23 -25.19 5.67
C VAL A 159 5.48 -24.20 6.81
N MET A 160 4.54 -24.03 7.74
CA MET A 160 4.71 -23.17 8.92
C MET A 160 5.88 -23.65 9.81
N GLN A 161 6.04 -24.96 10.00
CA GLN A 161 7.15 -25.54 10.78
C GLN A 161 8.53 -25.41 10.08
N GLN A 162 8.55 -25.30 8.75
CA GLN A 162 9.79 -25.16 7.97
C GLN A 162 10.28 -23.70 7.84
N GLN A 163 9.38 -22.73 7.91
CA GLN A 163 9.74 -21.29 7.87
C GLN A 163 10.49 -20.82 9.12
N ASP A 164 10.34 -21.51 10.25
CA ASP A 164 11.12 -21.26 11.47
C ASP A 164 12.59 -21.72 11.38
N SER A 165 13.05 -22.30 10.24
CA SER A 165 14.39 -22.91 10.14
C SER A 165 15.21 -22.66 8.86
N GLY A 166 14.82 -21.81 7.89
CA GLY A 166 15.57 -21.70 6.62
C GLY A 166 15.49 -20.37 5.85
N LYS A 167 16.67 -19.85 5.47
CA LYS A 167 16.95 -18.57 4.75
C LYS A 167 16.39 -18.48 3.32
N GLY A 168 16.11 -17.23 2.94
CA GLY A 168 15.51 -16.75 1.68
C GLY A 168 16.13 -17.21 0.36
N GLY A 169 15.25 -17.56 -0.59
CA GLY A 169 15.58 -17.85 -2.00
C GLY A 169 15.29 -16.67 -2.94
N LYS A 170 16.20 -16.46 -3.91
CA LYS A 170 16.20 -15.40 -4.93
C LYS A 170 14.94 -15.41 -5.83
N ARG A 171 14.42 -14.22 -6.13
CA ARG A 171 13.30 -13.97 -7.06
C ARG A 171 13.82 -13.76 -8.50
N GLU A 172 13.33 -14.55 -9.45
CA GLU A 172 13.53 -14.33 -10.89
C GLU A 172 12.40 -13.46 -11.47
N SER A 173 12.80 -12.44 -12.23
CA SER A 173 11.96 -11.47 -12.92
C SER A 173 11.56 -11.96 -14.32
N GLY A 174 10.33 -12.43 -14.49
CA GLY A 174 9.71 -12.61 -15.81
C GLY A 174 8.95 -11.35 -16.22
N ARG A 175 9.23 -10.81 -17.41
CA ARG A 175 8.45 -9.73 -18.05
C ARG A 175 7.02 -10.20 -18.37
N TYR A 176 6.02 -9.41 -17.98
CA TYR A 176 4.57 -9.68 -18.13
C TYR A 176 3.83 -8.43 -18.68
N PRO A 177 2.58 -8.57 -19.18
CA PRO A 177 1.90 -7.55 -19.99
C PRO A 177 1.59 -6.27 -19.20
N SER A 178 1.82 -5.12 -19.82
CA SER A 178 1.95 -3.78 -19.24
C SER A 178 0.71 -3.16 -18.59
N ASP A 179 -0.47 -3.78 -18.61
CA ASP A 179 -1.73 -3.01 -18.50
C ASP A 179 -2.61 -3.30 -17.26
N ASN A 180 -2.18 -4.13 -16.30
CA ASN A 180 -2.99 -4.44 -15.10
C ASN A 180 -2.59 -3.58 -13.88
N PHE A 181 -3.48 -2.65 -13.49
CA PHE A 181 -3.23 -1.72 -12.38
C PHE A 181 -3.06 -2.41 -11.03
N CYS A 182 -3.89 -3.41 -10.71
CA CYS A 182 -3.83 -4.08 -9.41
C CYS A 182 -2.49 -4.81 -9.21
N GLN A 183 -1.97 -5.39 -10.29
CA GLN A 183 -0.66 -6.03 -10.27
C GLN A 183 0.45 -4.99 -10.09
N LYS A 184 0.46 -3.93 -10.90
CA LYS A 184 1.44 -2.84 -10.80
C LYS A 184 1.45 -2.20 -9.40
N LEU A 185 0.27 -2.01 -8.80
CA LEU A 185 0.14 -1.47 -7.45
C LEU A 185 0.74 -2.41 -6.40
N SER A 186 0.43 -3.71 -6.50
CA SER A 186 0.95 -4.72 -5.56
C SER A 186 2.47 -4.85 -5.66
N GLU A 187 3.02 -4.83 -6.89
CA GLU A 187 4.46 -4.84 -7.15
C GLU A 187 5.15 -3.59 -6.60
N TYR A 188 4.57 -2.41 -6.85
CA TYR A 188 5.10 -1.15 -6.32
C TYR A 188 5.11 -1.14 -4.79
N VAL A 189 4.00 -1.54 -4.15
CA VAL A 189 3.89 -1.61 -2.69
C VAL A 189 4.92 -2.56 -2.11
N ALA A 190 5.13 -3.73 -2.73
CA ALA A 190 6.17 -4.67 -2.32
C ALA A 190 7.58 -4.05 -2.39
N ILE A 191 7.89 -3.32 -3.47
CA ILE A 191 9.18 -2.60 -3.61
C ILE A 191 9.34 -1.54 -2.53
N GLN A 192 8.30 -0.75 -2.23
CA GLN A 192 8.38 0.27 -1.18
C GLN A 192 8.52 -0.33 0.22
N ILE A 193 7.84 -1.43 0.52
CA ILE A 193 8.00 -2.15 1.80
C ILE A 193 9.45 -2.61 1.94
N GLN A 194 10.03 -3.20 0.90
CA GLN A 194 11.44 -3.62 0.91
C GLN A 194 12.39 -2.45 1.16
N GLU A 195 12.15 -1.32 0.51
CA GLU A 195 12.96 -0.11 0.71
C GLU A 195 12.81 0.44 2.13
N ILE A 196 11.59 0.49 2.68
CA ILE A 196 11.35 0.89 4.08
C ILE A 196 12.09 -0.02 5.04
N THR A 197 12.00 -1.35 4.86
CA THR A 197 12.68 -2.33 5.71
C THR A 197 14.19 -2.20 5.62
N ARG A 198 14.74 -2.00 4.41
CA ARG A 198 16.17 -1.74 4.19
C ARG A 198 16.62 -0.43 4.84
N LEU A 199 15.82 0.62 4.74
CA LEU A 199 16.15 1.92 5.31
C LEU A 199 16.04 1.91 6.84
N SER A 200 15.16 1.08 7.39
CA SER A 200 14.88 0.98 8.83
C SER A 200 15.72 -0.04 9.58
N SER A 201 16.70 -0.68 8.92
CA SER A 201 17.59 -1.64 9.58
C SER A 201 18.37 -0.99 10.73
N ASN A 202 18.46 -1.67 11.88
CA ASN A 202 19.08 -1.19 13.13
C ASN A 202 20.55 -0.74 13.04
N SER A 203 21.23 -0.95 11.91
CA SER A 203 22.62 -0.56 11.69
C SER A 203 22.83 0.90 11.32
N LYS A 204 21.77 1.70 11.23
CA LYS A 204 21.86 3.09 10.76
C LYS A 204 21.89 4.09 11.92
N ASP A 205 22.78 5.06 11.78
CA ASP A 205 22.88 6.17 12.71
C ASP A 205 21.75 7.18 12.47
N LEU A 206 20.72 7.10 13.31
CA LEU A 206 19.54 7.98 13.28
C LEU A 206 19.85 9.41 13.71
N SER A 207 21.05 9.70 14.24
CA SER A 207 21.46 11.07 14.57
C SER A 207 21.68 11.93 13.32
N LYS A 208 21.92 11.30 12.16
CA LYS A 208 22.17 11.96 10.88
C LYS A 208 20.85 12.42 10.24
N PRO A 209 20.69 13.72 9.92
CA PRO A 209 19.47 14.24 9.30
C PRO A 209 19.08 13.55 8.00
N GLU A 210 20.05 13.13 7.17
CA GLU A 210 19.81 12.47 5.88
C GLU A 210 19.14 11.10 6.06
N VAL A 211 19.54 10.35 7.09
CA VAL A 211 18.97 9.01 7.36
C VAL A 211 17.48 9.13 7.72
N ILE A 212 17.14 10.07 8.62
CA ILE A 212 15.75 10.33 8.99
C ILE A 212 14.96 10.85 7.79
N HIS A 213 15.55 11.73 6.99
CA HIS A 213 14.93 12.23 5.77
C HIS A 213 14.57 11.10 4.81
N ASP A 214 15.50 10.17 4.53
CA ASP A 214 15.29 9.08 3.58
C ASP A 214 14.21 8.09 4.05
N ILE A 215 14.23 7.71 5.34
CA ILE A 215 13.17 6.89 5.94
C ILE A 215 11.81 7.59 5.77
N ARG A 216 11.71 8.87 6.14
CA ARG A 216 10.48 9.64 5.98
C ARG A 216 10.02 9.69 4.52
N VAL A 217 10.94 9.85 3.57
CA VAL A 217 10.61 9.87 2.14
C VAL A 217 10.00 8.54 1.70
N ALA A 218 10.58 7.41 2.09
CA ALA A 218 10.05 6.08 1.76
C ALA A 218 8.65 5.84 2.36
N PHE A 219 8.47 6.14 3.65
CA PHE A 219 7.14 6.08 4.29
C PHE A 219 6.11 6.99 3.60
N ARG A 220 6.50 8.22 3.26
CA ARG A 220 5.60 9.19 2.63
C ARG A 220 5.21 8.78 1.22
N ARG A 221 6.10 8.16 0.44
CA ARG A 221 5.79 7.61 -0.89
C ARG A 221 4.71 6.54 -0.78
N LEU A 222 4.90 5.56 0.10
CA LEU A 222 3.93 4.48 0.31
C LEU A 222 2.58 5.04 0.80
N LEU A 223 2.60 5.95 1.79
CA LEU A 223 1.37 6.59 2.29
C LEU A 223 0.65 7.38 1.21
N SER A 224 1.37 8.19 0.42
CA SER A 224 0.73 9.08 -0.56
C SER A 224 0.03 8.27 -1.66
N LEU A 225 0.68 7.24 -2.20
CA LEU A 225 0.03 6.37 -3.18
C LEU A 225 -1.11 5.55 -2.58
N SER A 226 -0.99 5.15 -1.31
CA SER A 226 -2.08 4.47 -0.60
C SER A 226 -3.32 5.34 -0.42
N VAL A 227 -3.14 6.65 -0.24
CA VAL A 227 -4.23 7.62 -0.15
C VAL A 227 -4.82 7.91 -1.53
N ILE A 228 -3.97 8.15 -2.54
CA ILE A 228 -4.41 8.43 -3.92
C ILE A 228 -5.23 7.26 -4.48
N PHE A 229 -4.77 6.03 -4.27
CA PHE A 229 -5.44 4.82 -4.75
C PHE A 229 -6.30 4.13 -3.70
N SER A 230 -6.73 4.86 -2.66
CA SER A 230 -7.52 4.32 -1.56
C SER A 230 -8.78 3.58 -2.01
N GLY A 231 -9.47 4.08 -3.03
CA GLY A 231 -10.64 3.43 -3.62
C GLY A 231 -10.37 2.08 -4.28
N TYR A 232 -9.11 1.77 -4.58
CA TYR A 232 -8.68 0.49 -5.16
C TYR A 232 -8.05 -0.45 -4.13
N MET A 233 -7.73 0.03 -2.93
CA MET A 233 -7.03 -0.74 -1.90
C MET A 233 -8.00 -1.31 -0.86
N ASN A 234 -7.74 -2.52 -0.35
CA ASN A 234 -8.64 -3.18 0.60
C ASN A 234 -8.74 -2.46 1.96
N ASP A 235 -9.81 -2.78 2.71
CA ASP A 235 -10.10 -2.13 3.99
C ASP A 235 -9.01 -2.37 5.02
N ARG A 236 -8.46 -3.59 5.09
CA ARG A 236 -7.38 -3.94 6.02
C ARG A 236 -6.17 -3.00 5.84
N TRP A 237 -5.77 -2.75 4.59
CA TRP A 237 -4.68 -1.81 4.29
C TRP A 237 -5.02 -0.39 4.76
N GLN A 238 -6.23 0.08 4.47
CA GLN A 238 -6.68 1.43 4.83
C GLN A 238 -6.78 1.63 6.35
N GLN A 239 -7.27 0.62 7.08
CA GLN A 239 -7.51 0.71 8.51
C GLN A 239 -6.27 0.43 9.34
N GLU A 240 -5.38 -0.48 8.92
CA GLU A 240 -4.22 -0.84 9.73
C GLU A 240 -2.93 -0.19 9.22
N CYS A 241 -2.61 -0.34 7.94
CA CYS A 241 -1.32 0.09 7.40
C CYS A 241 -1.21 1.62 7.33
N ILE A 242 -2.23 2.31 6.78
CA ILE A 242 -2.21 3.77 6.65
C ILE A 242 -2.12 4.47 8.01
N LEU A 243 -2.82 3.98 9.03
CA LEU A 243 -2.76 4.56 10.38
C LEU A 243 -1.34 4.45 10.94
N LYS A 244 -0.74 3.25 10.93
CA LYS A 244 0.64 3.04 11.38
C LYS A 244 1.65 3.87 10.57
N LEU A 245 1.47 4.02 9.26
CA LEU A 245 2.33 4.88 8.43
C LEU A 245 2.26 6.36 8.86
N LYS A 246 1.06 6.87 9.16
CA LYS A 246 0.85 8.25 9.63
C LYS A 246 1.50 8.48 11.00
N GLU A 247 1.34 7.54 11.93
CA GLU A 247 1.94 7.60 13.27
C GLU A 247 3.47 7.65 13.18
N ASN A 248 4.08 6.76 12.41
CA ASN A 248 5.52 6.75 12.20
C ASN A 248 6.01 8.06 11.56
N LEU A 249 5.32 8.57 10.55
CA LEU A 249 5.68 9.85 9.91
C LEU A 249 5.57 11.04 10.87
N LYS A 250 4.65 11.01 11.83
CA LYS A 250 4.48 12.04 12.86
C LYS A 250 5.66 12.03 13.83
N ILE A 251 6.03 10.85 14.35
CA ILE A 251 7.14 10.68 15.29
C ILE A 251 8.46 11.13 14.63
N LEU A 252 8.77 10.59 13.45
CA LEU A 252 9.98 10.95 12.69
C LEU A 252 9.96 12.42 12.25
N GLY A 253 8.77 12.99 12.05
CA GLY A 253 8.58 14.39 11.68
C GLY A 253 9.04 15.36 12.74
N SER A 254 8.76 15.07 14.00
CA SER A 254 9.12 15.93 15.13
C SER A 254 10.63 16.24 15.22
N LEU A 255 11.47 15.28 14.85
CA LEU A 255 12.92 15.44 14.80
C LEU A 255 13.36 16.20 13.54
N ARG A 256 12.87 15.80 12.36
CA ARG A 256 13.27 16.44 11.10
C ARG A 256 12.83 17.91 11.01
N ASP A 257 11.75 18.29 11.66
CA ASP A 257 11.33 19.69 11.74
C ASP A 257 12.34 20.55 12.54
N LEU A 258 13.08 19.95 13.48
CA LEU A 258 14.21 20.61 14.17
C LEU A 258 15.48 20.65 13.31
N ASP A 259 15.76 19.58 12.56
CA ASP A 259 16.90 19.57 11.61
C ASP A 259 16.74 20.68 10.56
N ILE A 260 15.56 20.81 9.95
CA ILE A 260 15.26 21.88 8.98
C ILE A 260 15.40 23.26 9.62
N MET A 261 14.94 23.42 10.87
CA MET A 261 15.08 24.68 11.60
C MET A 261 16.57 25.03 11.83
N GLN A 262 17.41 24.05 12.18
CA GLN A 262 18.86 24.27 12.31
C GLN A 262 19.50 24.64 10.96
N GLU A 263 19.17 23.93 9.88
CA GLU A 263 19.63 24.23 8.52
C GLU A 263 19.29 25.68 8.12
N LYS A 264 18.05 26.12 8.36
CA LYS A 264 17.57 27.48 8.08
C LYS A 264 18.24 28.54 8.96
N CYS A 265 18.44 28.27 10.26
CA CYS A 265 19.22 29.14 11.15
C CYS A 265 20.63 29.37 10.60
N VAL A 266 21.34 28.30 10.23
CA VAL A 266 22.71 28.37 9.69
C VAL A 266 22.74 29.16 8.39
N TYR A 267 21.76 28.94 7.51
CA TYR A 267 21.61 29.69 6.26
C TYR A 267 21.45 31.19 6.51
N PHE A 268 20.55 31.58 7.42
CA PHE A 268 20.32 32.99 7.78
C PHE A 268 21.59 33.64 8.35
N LEU A 269 22.26 32.98 9.30
CA LEU A 269 23.48 33.51 9.93
C LEU A 269 24.56 33.78 8.87
N LYS A 270 24.78 32.83 7.95
CA LYS A 270 25.74 32.96 6.85
C LYS A 270 25.40 34.14 5.93
N LYS A 271 24.12 34.31 5.58
CA LYS A 271 23.67 35.40 4.70
C LYS A 271 23.75 36.78 5.35
N SER A 272 23.55 36.85 6.66
CA SER A 272 23.52 38.10 7.42
C SER A 272 24.86 38.47 8.06
N GLY A 273 25.90 37.64 7.89
CA GLY A 273 27.23 37.88 8.46
C GLY A 273 27.33 37.64 9.97
N TYR A 274 26.37 36.91 10.56
CA TYR A 274 26.39 36.52 11.97
C TYR A 274 26.99 35.13 12.16
N THR A 275 27.38 34.82 13.40
CA THR A 275 27.89 33.50 13.77
C THR A 275 27.00 32.82 14.81
N ILE A 276 27.08 31.49 14.92
CA ILE A 276 26.31 30.70 15.92
C ILE A 276 26.63 31.18 17.35
N LYS A 277 27.86 31.65 17.59
CA LYS A 277 28.29 32.21 18.89
C LYS A 277 27.50 33.45 19.31
N GLU A 278 26.82 34.12 18.38
CA GLU A 278 26.01 35.31 18.66
C GLU A 278 24.54 34.99 18.98
N ILE A 279 24.13 33.72 18.84
CA ILE A 279 22.81 33.20 19.24
C ILE A 279 22.92 31.98 20.19
N PRO A 280 23.72 32.06 21.28
CA PRO A 280 24.07 30.90 22.09
C PRO A 280 22.87 30.29 22.82
N VAL A 281 21.91 31.09 23.27
CA VAL A 281 20.74 30.59 24.02
C VAL A 281 19.79 29.88 23.06
N LEU A 282 19.48 30.50 21.92
CA LEU A 282 18.62 29.88 20.90
C LEU A 282 19.22 28.58 20.39
N TRP A 283 20.52 28.58 20.05
CA TRP A 283 21.18 27.39 19.52
C TRP A 283 21.17 26.24 20.53
N LYS A 284 21.46 26.54 21.81
CA LYS A 284 21.39 25.57 22.90
C LYS A 284 19.97 24.99 23.06
N MET A 285 18.95 25.84 23.09
CA MET A 285 17.55 25.39 23.23
C MET A 285 17.10 24.48 22.07
N ILE A 286 17.46 24.81 20.84
CA ILE A 286 17.16 23.97 19.67
C ILE A 286 17.89 22.63 19.78
N GLY A 287 19.17 22.65 20.16
CA GLY A 287 19.99 21.46 20.36
C GLY A 287 19.42 20.51 21.42
N GLU A 288 19.12 21.02 22.61
CA GLU A 288 18.54 20.22 23.70
C GLU A 288 17.19 19.60 23.30
N THR A 289 16.34 20.38 22.61
CA THR A 289 15.06 19.88 22.11
C THR A 289 15.29 18.77 21.07
N ARG A 290 16.28 18.94 20.18
CA ARG A 290 16.64 17.95 19.16
C ARG A 290 17.14 16.66 19.79
N ASP A 291 18.02 16.73 20.78
CA ASP A 291 18.59 15.55 21.45
C ASP A 291 17.51 14.77 22.21
N SER A 292 16.55 15.47 22.82
CA SER A 292 15.36 14.87 23.43
C SER A 292 14.52 14.12 22.40
N ARG A 293 14.23 14.74 21.24
CA ARG A 293 13.45 14.12 20.15
C ARG A 293 14.20 12.97 19.47
N LEU A 294 15.51 13.07 19.32
CA LEU A 294 16.35 11.99 18.82
C LEU A 294 16.28 10.78 19.75
N SER A 295 16.31 11.00 21.06
CA SER A 295 16.14 9.93 22.05
C SER A 295 14.76 9.26 21.97
N GLU A 296 13.70 10.04 21.73
CA GLU A 296 12.34 9.52 21.50
C GLU A 296 12.25 8.69 20.21
N VAL A 297 12.80 9.19 19.11
CA VAL A 297 12.85 8.49 17.82
C VAL A 297 13.67 7.20 17.94
N ASN A 298 14.83 7.23 18.59
CA ASN A 298 15.65 6.03 18.83
C ASN A 298 14.88 4.99 19.64
N ARG A 299 14.20 5.40 20.72
CA ARG A 299 13.38 4.49 21.52
C ARG A 299 12.23 3.88 20.71
N HIS A 300 11.59 4.67 19.86
CA HIS A 300 10.52 4.20 18.99
C HIS A 300 11.01 3.21 17.93
N CYS A 301 12.08 3.56 17.20
CA CYS A 301 12.65 2.69 16.16
C CYS A 301 13.25 1.39 16.73
N SER A 302 13.71 1.39 17.98
CA SER A 302 14.15 0.18 18.69
C SER A 302 13.04 -0.56 19.44
N SER A 303 11.78 -0.13 19.30
CA SER A 303 10.66 -0.76 20.02
C SER A 303 10.18 -2.04 19.31
N ILE A 304 9.70 -2.99 20.11
CA ILE A 304 9.05 -4.22 19.60
C ILE A 304 7.85 -3.86 18.71
N ALA A 305 7.13 -2.78 19.01
CA ALA A 305 6.00 -2.32 18.21
C ALA A 305 6.44 -1.90 16.79
N TYR A 306 7.56 -1.19 16.66
CA TYR A 306 8.11 -0.79 15.36
C TYR A 306 8.60 -2.01 14.56
N GLU A 307 9.34 -2.92 15.19
CA GLU A 307 9.78 -4.16 14.55
C GLU A 307 8.61 -5.06 14.13
N THR A 308 7.55 -5.12 14.94
CA THR A 308 6.33 -5.86 14.61
C THR A 308 5.62 -5.21 13.43
N PHE A 309 5.50 -3.88 13.40
CA PHE A 309 4.94 -3.17 12.25
C PHE A 309 5.71 -3.44 10.95
N LEU A 310 7.05 -3.40 10.98
CA LEU A 310 7.87 -3.70 9.81
C LEU A 310 7.67 -5.15 9.32
N ARG A 311 7.54 -6.11 10.24
CA ARG A 311 7.22 -7.51 9.91
C ARG A 311 5.80 -7.67 9.35
N ASP A 312 4.81 -7.03 9.97
CA ASP A 312 3.41 -7.06 9.57
C ASP A 312 3.21 -6.52 8.15
N MET A 313 4.07 -5.58 7.71
CA MET A 313 3.98 -5.01 6.36
C MET A 313 4.03 -6.08 5.26
N GLU A 314 4.82 -7.14 5.44
CA GLU A 314 4.87 -8.25 4.49
C GLU A 314 3.59 -9.09 4.50
N SER A 315 2.96 -9.26 5.67
CA SER A 315 1.68 -9.98 5.81
C SER A 315 0.54 -9.29 5.03
N TYR A 316 0.58 -7.96 4.88
CA TYR A 316 -0.41 -7.25 4.06
C TYR A 316 -0.37 -7.67 2.59
N LEU A 317 0.82 -8.02 2.06
CA LEU A 317 0.96 -8.52 0.69
C LEU A 317 0.35 -9.91 0.52
N GLU A 318 0.39 -10.75 1.55
CA GLU A 318 -0.15 -12.12 1.50
C GLU A 318 -1.67 -12.15 1.32
N THR A 319 -2.38 -11.17 1.89
CA THR A 319 -3.84 -11.03 1.77
C THR A 319 -4.27 -10.24 0.53
N GLY A 320 -3.33 -9.87 -0.34
CA GLY A 320 -3.55 -8.94 -1.44
C GLY A 320 -3.69 -7.49 -0.95
N VAL A 321 -3.38 -6.53 -1.83
CA VAL A 321 -3.47 -5.08 -1.51
C VAL A 321 -4.71 -4.43 -2.12
N CYS A 322 -5.23 -5.00 -3.21
CA CYS A 322 -6.31 -4.40 -4.00
C CYS A 322 -7.69 -5.00 -3.66
N ARG A 323 -8.75 -4.18 -3.77
CA ARG A 323 -10.14 -4.67 -3.79
C ARG A 323 -10.48 -5.16 -5.20
N PRO A 324 -11.01 -6.37 -5.35
CA PRO A 324 -11.68 -6.75 -6.59
C PRO A 324 -13.02 -6.02 -6.69
N VAL A 325 -13.27 -5.36 -7.82
CA VAL A 325 -14.54 -4.67 -8.08
C VAL A 325 -15.41 -5.55 -8.98
N LEU A 326 -16.60 -5.93 -8.52
CA LEU A 326 -17.54 -6.73 -9.31
C LEU A 326 -18.47 -5.82 -10.12
N LYS A 327 -18.70 -6.14 -11.41
CA LYS A 327 -19.79 -5.54 -12.20
C LYS A 327 -21.15 -6.16 -11.82
N LYS A 328 -22.26 -5.53 -12.21
CA LYS A 328 -23.67 -5.98 -12.08
C LYS A 328 -23.99 -7.39 -12.66
N ALA A 329 -22.99 -8.16 -13.08
CA ALA A 329 -23.10 -9.54 -13.58
C ALA A 329 -22.08 -10.49 -12.93
N ALA A 330 -21.58 -10.17 -11.73
CA ALA A 330 -20.57 -10.95 -10.98
C ALA A 330 -19.23 -11.20 -11.72
N LYS A 331 -18.93 -10.44 -12.77
CA LYS A 331 -17.62 -10.41 -13.44
C LYS A 331 -16.69 -9.44 -12.72
N VAL A 332 -15.47 -9.87 -12.41
CA VAL A 332 -14.43 -8.99 -11.84
C VAL A 332 -13.98 -7.98 -12.89
N MET A 333 -13.97 -6.70 -12.53
CA MET A 333 -13.47 -5.60 -13.33
C MET A 333 -11.96 -5.48 -13.13
N ILE A 334 -11.21 -5.47 -14.23
CA ILE A 334 -9.77 -5.14 -14.23
C ILE A 334 -9.64 -3.68 -14.62
N PHE A 335 -8.99 -2.89 -13.78
CA PHE A 335 -8.63 -1.51 -14.10
C PHE A 335 -7.37 -1.49 -14.96
N GLN A 336 -7.45 -0.82 -16.10
CA GLN A 336 -6.29 -0.61 -16.95
C GLN A 336 -5.44 0.55 -16.41
N ASN A 337 -4.11 0.44 -16.48
CA ASN A 337 -3.19 1.50 -16.03
C ASN A 337 -3.56 2.87 -16.59
N ARG A 338 -3.83 2.93 -17.90
CA ARG A 338 -4.19 4.17 -18.59
C ARG A 338 -5.47 4.81 -18.06
N GLN A 339 -6.49 4.02 -17.76
CA GLN A 339 -7.76 4.53 -17.23
C GLN A 339 -7.57 5.10 -15.82
N VAL A 340 -6.82 4.39 -14.97
CA VAL A 340 -6.55 4.87 -13.61
C VAL A 340 -5.68 6.12 -13.65
N LEU A 341 -4.66 6.16 -14.51
CA LEU A 341 -3.84 7.34 -14.76
C LEU A 341 -4.71 8.55 -15.14
N GLU A 342 -5.56 8.42 -16.17
CA GLU A 342 -6.41 9.49 -16.68
C GLU A 342 -7.37 10.02 -15.60
N VAL A 343 -8.03 9.14 -14.85
CA VAL A 343 -8.93 9.52 -13.76
C VAL A 343 -8.17 10.20 -12.62
N SER A 344 -7.02 9.66 -12.20
CA SER A 344 -6.24 10.24 -11.11
C SER A 344 -5.64 11.59 -11.47
N LEU A 345 -5.19 11.79 -12.71
CA LEU A 345 -4.74 13.11 -13.20
C LEU A 345 -5.88 14.11 -13.24
N LEU A 346 -7.05 13.72 -13.76
CA LEU A 346 -8.23 14.57 -13.80
C LEU A 346 -8.68 15.01 -12.39
N GLN A 347 -8.62 14.10 -11.40
CA GLN A 347 -8.94 14.45 -10.01
C GLN A 347 -7.97 15.49 -9.43
N CYS A 348 -6.66 15.30 -9.62
CA CYS A 348 -5.65 16.26 -9.16
C CYS A 348 -5.82 17.62 -9.87
N TYR A 349 -6.13 17.56 -11.16
CA TYR A 349 -6.39 18.73 -11.99
C TYR A 349 -7.60 19.53 -11.50
N MET A 350 -8.72 18.88 -11.24
CA MET A 350 -9.95 19.52 -10.72
C MET A 350 -9.70 20.19 -9.37
N GLN A 351 -8.89 19.57 -8.49
CA GLN A 351 -8.50 20.19 -7.22
C GLN A 351 -7.69 21.47 -7.44
N LEU A 352 -6.67 21.42 -8.31
CA LEU A 352 -5.85 22.60 -8.64
C LEU A 352 -6.68 23.73 -9.25
N LYS A 353 -7.61 23.40 -10.15
CA LYS A 353 -8.51 24.36 -10.78
C LYS A 353 -9.44 25.03 -9.76
N ALA A 354 -9.98 24.27 -8.80
CA ALA A 354 -10.80 24.83 -7.74
C ALA A 354 -10.05 25.86 -6.87
N TYR A 355 -8.73 25.69 -6.71
CA TYR A 355 -7.91 26.64 -5.96
C TYR A 355 -7.49 27.87 -6.77
N ASP A 356 -7.58 27.86 -8.10
CA ASP A 356 -7.19 28.99 -8.95
C ASP A 356 -7.95 30.29 -8.59
N GLU A 357 -9.24 30.15 -8.25
CA GLU A 357 -10.10 31.27 -7.83
C GLU A 357 -9.58 31.98 -6.58
N TRP A 358 -8.84 31.27 -5.72
CA TRP A 358 -8.34 31.77 -4.44
C TRP A 358 -6.96 32.44 -4.54
N ILE A 359 -6.23 32.24 -5.65
CA ILE A 359 -4.85 32.70 -5.83
C ILE A 359 -4.77 34.12 -6.40
N ASN A 360 -5.88 34.60 -6.99
CA ASN A 360 -5.96 35.90 -7.66
C ASN A 360 -6.60 37.00 -6.81
N GLY A 361 -6.96 36.71 -5.56
CA GLY A 361 -7.51 37.70 -4.62
C GLY A 361 -6.51 38.72 -4.07
N LEU A 362 -7.00 39.61 -3.20
CA LEU A 362 -6.18 40.60 -2.47
C LEU A 362 -5.21 39.94 -1.50
N ILE A 363 -5.58 38.78 -0.97
CA ILE A 363 -4.78 37.94 -0.08
C ILE A 363 -4.89 36.49 -0.55
N VAL A 364 -3.82 35.71 -0.32
CA VAL A 364 -3.81 34.28 -0.59
C VAL A 364 -3.75 33.54 0.75
N PRO A 365 -4.80 32.78 1.12
CA PRO A 365 -4.77 32.00 2.35
C PRO A 365 -3.70 30.92 2.30
N GLU A 366 -2.87 30.82 3.35
CA GLU A 366 -1.87 29.76 3.47
C GLU A 366 -2.47 28.34 3.37
N PRO A 367 -3.64 28.04 3.97
CA PRO A 367 -4.23 26.70 3.87
C PRO A 367 -4.53 26.29 2.42
N VAL A 368 -4.86 27.25 1.55
CA VAL A 368 -5.08 26.99 0.11
C VAL A 368 -3.77 26.60 -0.56
N LEU A 369 -2.68 27.33 -0.30
CA LEU A 369 -1.35 26.98 -0.82
C LEU A 369 -0.92 25.58 -0.33
N HIS A 370 -1.17 25.26 0.93
CA HIS A 370 -0.90 23.93 1.47
C HIS A 370 -1.67 22.83 0.71
N GLN A 371 -2.97 23.04 0.44
CA GLN A 371 -3.76 22.09 -0.34
C GLN A 371 -3.29 21.97 -1.81
N MET A 372 -2.92 23.08 -2.46
CA MET A 372 -2.33 23.05 -3.79
C MET A 372 -1.02 22.25 -3.81
N ARG A 373 -0.18 22.42 -2.77
CA ARG A 373 1.05 21.62 -2.63
C ARG A 373 0.75 20.13 -2.53
N ILE A 374 -0.28 19.75 -1.76
CA ILE A 374 -0.71 18.35 -1.68
C ILE A 374 -1.17 17.86 -3.07
N ALA A 375 -1.97 18.63 -3.80
CA ALA A 375 -2.44 18.27 -5.12
C ALA A 375 -1.31 18.08 -6.14
N PHE A 376 -0.33 19.01 -6.19
CA PHE A 376 0.86 18.85 -7.03
C PHE A 376 1.71 17.64 -6.65
N LYS A 377 1.89 17.41 -5.35
CA LYS A 377 2.62 16.24 -4.85
C LYS A 377 1.92 14.94 -5.25
N ASN A 378 0.58 14.90 -5.16
CA ASN A 378 -0.21 13.75 -5.56
C ASN A 378 -0.11 13.51 -7.07
N MET A 379 -0.26 14.57 -7.89
CA MET A 379 -0.11 14.49 -9.34
C MET A 379 1.28 13.97 -9.72
N ARG A 380 2.34 14.46 -9.06
CA ARG A 380 3.70 13.96 -9.24
C ARG A 380 3.81 12.48 -8.90
N TYR A 381 3.23 12.00 -7.81
CA TYR A 381 3.27 10.58 -7.45
C TYR A 381 2.49 9.69 -8.44
N VAL A 382 1.38 10.19 -8.99
CA VAL A 382 0.64 9.49 -10.06
C VAL A 382 1.51 9.38 -11.32
N LEU A 383 2.13 10.48 -11.75
CA LEU A 383 3.03 10.48 -12.92
C LEU A 383 4.26 9.58 -12.69
N ASP A 384 4.83 9.62 -11.49
CA ASP A 384 5.95 8.76 -11.09
C ASP A 384 5.57 7.27 -11.09
N PHE A 385 4.36 6.93 -10.63
CA PHE A 385 3.85 5.57 -10.66
C PHE A 385 3.60 5.08 -12.09
N PHE A 386 3.11 5.95 -12.98
CA PHE A 386 2.80 5.65 -14.37
C PHE A 386 3.81 6.26 -15.37
N ARG A 387 5.12 6.26 -15.04
CA ARG A 387 6.13 6.85 -15.93
C ARG A 387 6.13 6.23 -17.31
N GLU A 388 6.01 4.91 -17.39
CA GLU A 388 6.01 4.16 -18.65
C GLU A 388 4.81 4.53 -19.53
N GLU A 389 3.66 4.84 -18.93
CA GLU A 389 2.41 5.14 -19.62
C GLU A 389 2.22 6.64 -19.93
N SER A 390 2.82 7.53 -19.14
CA SER A 390 2.63 8.98 -19.24
C SER A 390 3.51 9.65 -20.31
N GLY A 391 4.60 9.00 -20.72
CA GLY A 391 5.47 9.44 -21.80
C GLY A 391 6.07 10.84 -21.61
N GLU A 392 6.50 11.47 -22.71
CA GLU A 392 7.21 12.77 -22.66
C GLU A 392 6.35 13.91 -22.10
N LYS A 393 5.03 13.90 -22.37
CA LYS A 393 4.09 14.88 -21.81
C LYS A 393 3.99 14.74 -20.29
N GLY A 394 3.98 13.50 -19.79
CA GLY A 394 4.01 13.19 -18.37
C GLY A 394 5.26 13.73 -17.68
N GLU A 395 6.43 13.58 -18.31
CA GLU A 395 7.70 14.07 -17.76
C GLU A 395 7.70 15.60 -17.61
N LYS A 396 7.28 16.34 -18.64
CA LYS A 396 7.17 17.82 -18.59
C LYS A 396 6.19 18.29 -17.50
N LEU A 397 5.07 17.58 -17.34
CA LEU A 397 4.12 17.86 -16.27
C LEU A 397 4.71 17.53 -14.88
N MET A 398 5.47 16.45 -14.78
CA MET A 398 6.15 16.04 -13.55
C MET A 398 7.21 17.06 -13.11
N GLU A 399 7.97 17.64 -14.06
CA GLU A 399 8.90 18.74 -13.80
C GLU A 399 8.17 19.98 -13.26
N SER A 400 7.04 20.33 -13.86
CA SER A 400 6.21 21.44 -13.39
C SER A 400 5.67 21.19 -11.98
N CYS A 401 5.12 20.00 -11.73
CA CYS A 401 4.68 19.59 -10.39
C CYS A 401 5.82 19.64 -9.38
N THR A 402 7.03 19.23 -9.78
CA THR A 402 8.22 19.26 -8.94
C THR A 402 8.61 20.67 -8.57
N TRP A 403 8.55 21.60 -9.51
CA TRP A 403 8.81 23.01 -9.22
C TRP A 403 7.76 23.59 -8.27
N PHE A 404 6.47 23.39 -8.54
CA PHE A 404 5.39 23.96 -7.72
C PHE A 404 5.40 23.40 -6.30
N GLN A 405 5.55 22.08 -6.11
CA GLN A 405 5.61 21.51 -4.76
C GLN A 405 6.82 22.01 -3.96
N THR A 406 7.93 22.34 -4.62
CA THR A 406 9.14 22.87 -3.98
C THR A 406 8.92 24.30 -3.56
N VAL A 407 8.53 25.19 -4.48
CA VAL A 407 8.31 26.61 -4.15
C VAL A 407 7.23 26.81 -3.08
N ILE A 408 6.11 26.07 -3.18
CA ILE A 408 5.07 26.14 -2.14
C ILE A 408 5.55 25.47 -0.84
N GLY A 409 6.40 24.43 -0.94
CA GLY A 409 7.05 23.82 0.22
C GLY A 409 7.91 24.80 0.98
N ASP A 410 8.79 25.51 0.28
CA ASP A 410 9.65 26.54 0.88
C ASP A 410 8.81 27.66 1.52
N LEU A 411 7.71 28.07 0.89
CA LEU A 411 6.79 29.08 1.44
C LEU A 411 6.13 28.61 2.74
N HIS A 412 5.68 27.36 2.78
CA HIS A 412 5.11 26.75 3.98
C HIS A 412 6.17 26.64 5.08
N ASP A 413 7.38 26.19 4.74
CA ASP A 413 8.49 26.05 5.66
C ASP A 413 8.88 27.41 6.27
N GLU A 414 8.95 28.48 5.48
CA GLU A 414 9.16 29.85 6.01
C GLU A 414 8.02 30.29 6.95
N THR A 415 6.77 29.93 6.65
CA THR A 415 5.63 30.26 7.51
C THR A 415 5.72 29.55 8.87
N VAL A 416 5.96 28.25 8.86
CA VAL A 416 6.14 27.45 10.08
C VAL A 416 7.36 27.95 10.87
N LEU A 417 8.44 28.33 10.18
CA LEU A 417 9.63 28.89 10.79
C LEU A 417 9.35 30.23 11.48
N ILE A 418 8.64 31.16 10.83
CA ILE A 418 8.25 32.45 11.43
C ILE A 418 7.48 32.22 12.74
N ASP A 419 6.40 31.41 12.70
CA ASP A 419 5.56 31.15 13.87
C ASP A 419 6.38 30.53 15.02
N ARG A 420 7.26 29.59 14.68
CA ARG A 420 8.13 28.92 15.66
C ARG A 420 9.16 29.88 16.24
N MET A 421 9.79 30.71 15.43
CA MET A 421 10.78 31.69 15.87
C MET A 421 10.16 32.79 16.74
N GLU A 422 8.93 33.21 16.43
CA GLU A 422 8.16 34.14 17.27
C GLU A 422 7.85 33.55 18.64
N HIS A 423 7.49 32.26 18.70
CA HIS A 423 7.31 31.55 19.96
C HIS A 423 8.64 31.44 20.73
N GLN A 424 9.75 31.08 20.07
CA GLN A 424 11.06 31.02 20.70
C GLN A 424 11.51 32.38 21.23
N LEU A 425 11.23 33.48 20.52
CA LEU A 425 11.56 34.84 20.96
C LEU A 425 10.92 35.19 22.32
N LYS A 426 9.72 34.66 22.62
CA LYS A 426 9.09 34.81 23.95
C LYS A 426 9.87 34.04 25.01
N ASN A 427 10.25 32.79 24.72
CA ASN A 427 10.99 31.93 25.64
C ASN A 427 12.42 32.42 25.90
N LEU A 428 13.09 32.98 24.89
CA LEU A 428 14.45 33.53 25.01
C LEU A 428 14.52 34.65 26.04
N LYS A 429 13.48 35.48 26.15
CA LYS A 429 13.42 36.53 27.19
C LYS A 429 13.39 35.94 28.60
N ILE A 430 12.72 34.80 28.77
CA ILE A 430 12.59 34.10 30.06
C ILE A 430 13.91 33.42 30.42
N GLN A 431 14.61 32.86 29.43
CA GLN A 431 15.89 32.16 29.58
C GLN A 431 17.11 33.11 29.66
N GLY A 432 16.89 34.42 29.81
CA GLY A 432 17.96 35.40 30.03
C GLY A 432 18.78 35.75 28.78
N ALA A 433 18.26 35.56 27.57
CA ALA A 433 18.97 35.93 26.33
C ALA A 433 19.30 37.43 26.28
N GLY A 434 20.52 37.75 25.86
CA GLY A 434 21.00 39.13 25.79
C GLY A 434 20.26 39.96 24.73
N LYS A 435 20.26 41.30 24.90
CA LYS A 435 19.61 42.23 23.93
C LYS A 435 20.12 42.06 22.50
N LYS A 436 21.41 41.72 22.32
CA LYS A 436 22.02 41.48 21.00
C LYS A 436 21.41 40.25 20.31
N GLU A 437 21.33 39.12 21.00
CA GLU A 437 20.74 37.89 20.49
C GLU A 437 19.26 38.09 20.12
N LEU A 438 18.48 38.74 20.98
CA LEU A 438 17.08 39.05 20.69
C LEU A 438 16.91 39.92 19.43
N ARG A 439 17.85 40.83 19.14
CA ARG A 439 17.84 41.62 17.90
C ARG A 439 18.16 40.75 16.68
N ILE A 440 19.13 39.85 16.77
CA ILE A 440 19.48 38.92 15.69
C ILE A 440 18.29 38.00 15.37
N VAL A 441 17.62 37.46 16.39
CA VAL A 441 16.43 36.61 16.21
C VAL A 441 15.27 37.37 15.56
N LYS A 442 15.05 38.64 15.92
CA LYS A 442 14.07 39.50 15.23
C LYS A 442 14.45 39.75 13.77
N SER A 443 15.73 39.98 13.50
CA SER A 443 16.24 40.11 12.13
C SER A 443 15.99 38.84 11.32
N PHE A 444 16.17 37.67 11.93
CA PHE A 444 15.87 36.38 11.30
C PHE A 444 14.39 36.25 10.93
N ILE A 445 13.47 36.59 11.84
CA ILE A 445 12.03 36.57 11.54
C ILE A 445 11.70 37.49 10.35
N ASN A 446 12.29 38.68 10.29
CA ASN A 446 12.08 39.60 9.18
C ASN A 446 12.66 39.07 7.87
N PHE A 447 13.87 38.50 7.90
CA PHE A 447 14.48 37.84 6.75
C PHE A 447 13.58 36.74 6.18
N SER A 448 13.06 35.85 7.03
CA SER A 448 12.12 34.80 6.61
C SER A 448 10.81 35.36 6.05
N ARG A 449 10.31 36.49 6.56
CA ARG A 449 9.13 37.17 5.99
C ARG A 449 9.40 37.69 4.58
N GLU A 450 10.57 38.26 4.34
CA GLU A 450 10.98 38.74 3.01
C GLU A 450 11.13 37.58 2.02
N GLU A 451 11.82 36.50 2.40
CA GLU A 451 11.94 35.28 1.60
C GLU A 451 10.57 34.69 1.23
N ARG A 452 9.66 34.61 2.21
CA ARG A 452 8.28 34.15 1.97
C ARG A 452 7.55 34.98 0.91
N MET A 453 7.70 36.31 0.96
CA MET A 453 7.08 37.20 -0.02
C MET A 453 7.71 37.06 -1.41
N ALA A 454 9.03 36.88 -1.48
CA ALA A 454 9.74 36.62 -2.73
C ALA A 454 9.29 35.29 -3.37
N LEU A 455 9.17 34.22 -2.58
CA LEU A 455 8.67 32.91 -3.01
C LEU A 455 7.23 33.01 -3.53
N LEU A 456 6.36 33.75 -2.83
CA LEU A 456 4.98 33.97 -3.27
C LEU A 456 4.93 34.70 -4.62
N ALA A 457 5.77 35.72 -4.83
CA ALA A 457 5.84 36.45 -6.10
C ALA A 457 6.28 35.54 -7.25
N VAL A 458 7.30 34.72 -7.04
CA VAL A 458 7.80 33.74 -8.02
C VAL A 458 6.74 32.69 -8.34
N PHE A 459 6.09 32.14 -7.30
CA PHE A 459 4.97 31.20 -7.44
C PHE A 459 3.86 31.79 -8.32
N ARG A 460 3.33 32.97 -7.98
CA ARG A 460 2.22 33.61 -8.72
C ARG A 460 2.58 33.88 -10.17
N LYS A 461 3.82 34.31 -10.44
CA LYS A 461 4.30 34.55 -11.80
C LYS A 461 4.26 33.29 -12.67
N ARG A 462 4.70 32.14 -12.14
CA ARG A 462 4.69 30.89 -12.89
C ARG A 462 3.29 30.27 -12.95
N TRP A 463 2.51 30.36 -11.86
CA TRP A 463 1.12 29.89 -11.82
C TRP A 463 0.27 30.53 -12.91
N LYS A 464 0.37 31.85 -13.12
CA LYS A 464 -0.34 32.55 -14.20
C LYS A 464 -0.04 31.98 -15.60
N LYS A 465 1.21 31.60 -15.86
CA LYS A 465 1.59 30.97 -17.13
C LYS A 465 1.01 29.56 -17.24
N PHE A 466 1.20 28.77 -16.18
CA PHE A 466 0.73 27.39 -16.13
C PHE A 466 -0.80 27.26 -16.24
N ALA A 467 -1.56 28.14 -15.59
CA ALA A 467 -3.02 28.20 -15.69
C ALA A 467 -3.49 28.72 -17.06
N GLY A 468 -2.74 29.63 -17.68
CA GLY A 468 -3.07 30.24 -18.97
C GLY A 468 -2.77 29.38 -20.20
N GLU A 469 -1.86 28.41 -20.10
CA GLU A 469 -1.48 27.51 -21.21
C GLU A 469 -2.54 26.42 -21.53
N GLY A 470 -3.70 26.46 -20.87
CA GLY A 470 -4.68 25.39 -20.96
C GLY A 470 -4.20 24.24 -20.08
N LEU A 471 -4.49 24.41 -18.81
CA LEU A 471 -4.23 23.48 -17.72
C LEU A 471 -4.68 22.06 -18.11
#